data_AF-A0A5D8M037-F1
#
_entry.id   AF-A0A5D8M037-F1
#
_cell.length_a   1.000
_cell.length_b   1.000
_cell.length_c   1.000
_cell.angle_alpha   90.00
_cell.angle_beta   90.00
_cell.angle_gamma   90.00
#
_symmetry.space_group_name_H-M   'P 1'
#
loop_
_entity.id
_entity.type
_entity.pdbx_description
1 polymer ?
#
loop_
_entity_poly.entity_id
_entity_poly.type
_entity_poly.pdbx_seq_one_letter_code
_entity_poly.pdbx_strand_id
1 'polypeptide(L)' 'MAGLTKEQRTQREAAQKNAVVEQNVEQIQEPQKTQIELVVMVTDYQMFPGAPTIANVHPDEVDNWKALGWKTQE' A
#
# COMPACT_ATOMS: atom_id res chain seq x y z
N MET A 1 26.34 40.26 13.81
CA MET A 1 25.31 39.56 14.60
C MET A 1 23.97 39.77 13.90
N ALA A 2 23.71 39.03 12.82
CA ALA A 2 22.49 39.20 12.02
C ALA A 2 21.31 38.56 12.76
N GLY A 3 20.58 39.36 13.53
CA GLY A 3 19.33 38.94 14.13
C GLY A 3 18.26 38.87 13.06
N LEU A 4 17.74 37.67 12.79
CA LEU A 4 16.51 37.48 12.01
C LEU A 4 15.42 38.41 12.58
N THR A 5 14.91 39.31 11.75
CA THR A 5 13.81 40.22 12.11
C THR A 5 12.57 39.40 12.49
N LYS A 6 11.72 39.94 13.39
CA LYS A 6 10.52 39.26 13.92
C LYS A 6 9.64 38.70 12.79
N GLU A 7 9.58 39.38 11.65
CA GLU A 7 8.83 38.99 10.47
C GLU A 7 9.35 37.70 9.80
N GLN A 8 10.66 37.45 9.79
CA GLN A 8 11.20 36.20 9.24
C GLN A 8 10.87 34.98 10.09
N ARG A 9 10.67 35.15 11.41
CA ARG A 9 10.18 34.04 12.26
C ARG A 9 8.73 33.72 11.95
N THR A 10 7.87 34.74 11.80
CA THR A 10 6.46 34.53 11.48
C THR A 10 6.27 33.88 10.10
N GLN A 11 7.05 34.26 9.10
CA GLN A 11 7.00 33.58 7.79
C GLN A 11 7.42 32.11 7.86
N ARG A 12 8.46 31.77 8.64
CA ARG A 12 8.87 30.37 8.83
C ARG A 12 7.84 29.54 9.59
N GLU A 13 7.18 30.12 10.58
CA GLU A 13 6.10 29.44 11.32
C GLU A 13 4.86 29.19 10.46
N ALA A 14 4.46 30.14 9.60
CA ALA A 14 3.34 29.95 8.68
C ALA A 14 3.65 28.86 7.62
N ALA A 15 4.87 28.87 7.07
CA ALA A 15 5.30 27.85 6.10
C ALA A 15 5.39 26.44 6.73
N GLN A 16 5.87 26.32 7.98
CA GLN A 16 5.90 25.03 8.67
C GLN A 16 4.50 24.50 9.00
N LYS A 17 3.54 25.36 9.38
CA LYS A 17 2.17 24.92 9.67
C LYS A 17 1.45 24.40 8.42
N ASN A 18 1.62 25.02 7.26
CA ASN A 18 1.01 24.52 6.02
C ASN A 18 1.64 23.20 5.54
N ALA A 19 2.97 23.04 5.66
CA ALA A 19 3.65 21.81 5.24
C ALA A 19 3.25 20.59 6.10
N VAL A 20 2.99 20.79 7.40
CA VAL A 20 2.53 19.72 8.29
C VAL A 20 1.09 19.29 7.97
N VAL A 21 0.23 20.21 7.50
CA VAL A 21 -1.13 19.86 7.11
C VAL A 21 -1.13 19.02 5.83
N GLU A 22 -0.35 19.37 4.82
CA GLU A 22 -0.30 18.59 3.56
C GLU A 22 0.28 17.18 3.78
N GLN A 23 1.30 17.01 4.63
CA GLN A 23 1.85 15.68 4.93
C GLN A 23 0.93 14.80 5.80
N ASN A 24 -0.05 15.37 6.50
CA ASN A 24 -0.96 14.59 7.34
C ASN A 24 -2.19 14.06 6.57
N VAL A 25 -2.53 14.63 5.41
CA VAL A 25 -3.70 14.20 4.63
C VAL A 25 -3.43 12.92 3.82
N GLU A 26 -2.18 12.66 3.41
CA GLU A 26 -1.85 11.41 2.68
C GLU A 26 -1.75 10.17 3.58
N GLN A 27 -1.69 10.33 4.91
CA GLN A 27 -1.51 9.21 5.84
C GLN A 27 -2.80 8.75 6.54
N ILE A 28 -3.94 9.40 6.28
CA ILE A 28 -5.26 8.91 6.68
C ILE A 28 -5.90 8.17 5.50
N GLN A 29 -5.15 7.23 4.92
CA GLN A 29 -5.80 6.04 4.39
C GLN A 29 -6.06 5.17 5.62
N GLU A 30 -7.23 5.36 6.24
CA GLU A 30 -7.84 4.27 6.99
C GLU A 30 -7.63 3.00 6.15
N PRO A 31 -7.12 1.88 6.71
CA PRO A 31 -7.37 0.61 6.08
C PRO A 31 -8.88 0.41 6.20
N GLN A 32 -9.62 0.95 5.22
CA GLN A 32 -10.85 0.33 4.80
C GLN A 32 -10.40 -1.10 4.54
N LYS A 33 -10.64 -1.97 5.53
CA LYS A 33 -10.86 -3.39 5.29
C LYS A 33 -12.11 -3.45 4.44
N THR A 34 -12.01 -2.99 3.19
CA THR A 34 -12.75 -3.56 2.09
C THR A 34 -12.54 -5.03 2.32
N GLN A 35 -13.63 -5.73 2.61
CA GLN A 35 -13.62 -7.16 2.77
C GLN A 35 -13.35 -7.69 1.36
N ILE A 36 -12.07 -7.64 0.96
CA ILE A 36 -11.62 -8.08 -0.34
C ILE A 36 -11.90 -9.57 -0.35
N GLU A 37 -12.80 -9.96 -1.23
CA GLU A 37 -13.09 -11.36 -1.49
C GLU A 37 -11.88 -11.95 -2.20
N LEU A 38 -10.96 -12.50 -1.41
CA LEU A 38 -9.76 -13.14 -1.93
C LEU A 38 -10.17 -14.45 -2.61
N VAL A 39 -9.68 -14.65 -3.82
CA VAL A 39 -9.87 -15.88 -4.59
C VAL A 39 -8.79 -16.87 -4.21
N VAL A 40 -9.19 -18.05 -3.75
CA VAL A 40 -8.23 -19.13 -3.48
C VAL A 40 -7.72 -19.64 -4.82
N MET A 41 -6.42 -19.61 -5.01
CA MET A 41 -5.74 -20.16 -6.18
C MET A 41 -4.83 -21.30 -5.76
N VAL A 42 -4.77 -22.32 -6.61
CA VAL A 42 -3.97 -23.53 -6.40
C VAL A 42 -3.07 -23.80 -7.59
N THR A 43 -1.91 -24.39 -7.32
CA THR A 43 -0.99 -24.84 -8.37
C THR A 43 -0.49 -26.25 -8.07
N ASP A 44 -0.44 -27.07 -9.13
CA ASP A 44 0.15 -28.40 -9.09
C ASP A 44 1.68 -28.34 -9.27
N TYR A 45 2.21 -27.17 -9.64
CA TYR A 45 3.63 -26.96 -9.90
C TYR A 45 4.35 -26.52 -8.62
N GLN A 46 5.09 -27.45 -7.99
CA GLN A 46 5.99 -27.11 -6.89
C GLN A 46 7.35 -26.67 -7.42
N MET A 47 7.62 -25.37 -7.34
CA MET A 47 8.90 -24.80 -7.76
C MET A 47 10.08 -25.28 -6.90
N PHE A 48 9.81 -25.63 -5.64
CA PHE A 48 10.74 -26.28 -4.73
C PHE A 48 9.99 -27.22 -3.77
N PRO A 49 10.66 -28.22 -3.17
CA PRO A 49 10.02 -29.13 -2.21
C PRO A 49 9.40 -28.37 -1.04
N GLY A 50 8.09 -28.51 -0.84
CA GLY A 50 7.35 -27.82 0.22
C GLY A 50 6.91 -26.39 -0.14
N ALA A 51 7.02 -25.97 -1.40
CA ALA A 51 6.45 -24.71 -1.85
C ALA A 51 4.92 -24.68 -1.62
N PRO A 52 4.36 -23.54 -1.21
CA PRO A 52 2.91 -23.40 -1.07
C PRO A 52 2.23 -23.64 -2.41
N THR A 53 1.30 -24.58 -2.43
CA THR A 53 0.48 -24.90 -3.60
C THR A 53 -0.87 -24.21 -3.57
N ILE A 54 -1.14 -23.40 -2.54
CA ILE A 54 -2.40 -22.71 -2.30
C ILE A 54 -2.08 -21.27 -1.87
N ALA A 55 -2.75 -20.29 -2.47
CA ALA A 55 -2.60 -18.87 -2.17
C ALA A 55 -3.97 -18.16 -2.22
N ASN A 56 -4.20 -17.20 -1.33
CA ASN A 56 -5.36 -16.30 -1.40
C ASN A 56 -4.95 -15.07 -2.21
N VAL A 57 -5.53 -14.91 -3.39
CA VAL A 57 -5.14 -13.92 -4.41
C VAL A 57 -6.24 -12.87 -4.58
N HIS A 58 -5.86 -11.63 -4.87
CA HIS A 58 -6.83 -10.59 -5.19
C HIS A 58 -7.55 -10.92 -6.52
N PRO A 59 -8.87 -10.71 -6.67
CA PRO A 59 -9.58 -10.99 -7.92
C PRO A 59 -8.93 -10.35 -9.15
N ASP A 60 -8.44 -9.12 -9.02
CA ASP A 60 -7.71 -8.40 -10.10
C ASP A 60 -6.39 -9.05 -10.50
N GLU A 61 -5.80 -9.87 -9.64
CA GLU A 61 -4.52 -10.54 -9.90
C GLU A 61 -4.70 -11.97 -10.43
N VAL A 62 -5.90 -12.55 -10.35
CA VAL A 62 -6.18 -13.95 -10.71
C VAL A 62 -5.65 -14.31 -12.10
N ASP A 63 -5.82 -13.43 -13.09
CA ASP A 63 -5.35 -13.69 -14.47
C ASP A 63 -3.82 -13.73 -14.59
N ASN A 64 -3.10 -12.92 -13.79
CA ASN A 64 -1.65 -12.97 -13.73
C ASN A 64 -1.17 -14.31 -13.14
N TRP A 65 -1.85 -14.79 -12.11
CA TRP A 65 -1.53 -16.08 -11.50
C TRP A 65 -1.89 -17.24 -12.43
N LYS A 66 -2.99 -17.16 -13.19
CA LYS A 66 -3.32 -18.12 -14.25
C LYS A 66 -2.24 -18.20 -15.32
N ALA A 67 -1.65 -17.05 -15.72
CA ALA A 67 -0.53 -17.03 -16.64
C ALA A 67 0.73 -17.74 -16.09
N LEU A 68 0.90 -17.77 -14.77
CA LEU A 68 1.94 -18.54 -14.07
C LEU A 68 1.58 -20.02 -13.86
N GLY A 69 0.46 -20.49 -14.41
CA GLY A 69 0.01 -21.88 -14.32
C GLY A 69 -0.82 -22.21 -13.08
N TRP A 70 -1.23 -21.19 -12.30
CA TRP A 70 -2.15 -21.38 -11.17
C TRP A 70 -3.60 -21.48 -11.68
N LYS A 71 -4.47 -22.07 -10.87
CA LYS A 71 -5.89 -22.28 -11.18
C LYS A 71 -6.71 -21.77 -10.00
N THR A 72 -7.91 -21.25 -10.27
CA THR A 72 -8.85 -20.88 -9.19
C THR A 72 -9.43 -22.15 -8.58
N GLN A 73 -9.52 -22.18 -7.25
CA GLN A 73 -10.24 -23.22 -6.53
C GLN A 73 -11.71 -22.77 -6.44
N GLU A 74 -12.56 -23.37 -7.29
CA GLU A 74 -14.03 -23.21 -7.24
C GLU A 74 -14.65 -23.91 -6.03
#